data_AF-A0A0F7N311-F1
#
_entry.id   AF-A0A0F7N311-F1
#
_cell.length_a   1.000
_cell.length_b   1.000
_cell.length_c   1.000
_cell.angle_alpha   90.00
_cell.angle_beta   90.00
_cell.angle_gamma   90.00
#
_symmetry.space_group_name_H-M   'P 1'
#
loop_
_entity.id
_entity.type
_entity.pdbx_description
1 polymer ?
#
loop_
_entity_poly.entity_id
_entity_poly.type
_entity_poly.pdbx_seq_one_letter_code
_entity_poly.pdbx_strand_id
1 'polypeptide(L)'
;MPRARPVPYAVAAAGAAGAGAADGQIRIRDIQGDTRISPLAGEQVTGVPGVVTAVRAFGSACGFWLQDPRPDTDPATGEGLFVFTGSPEVTPGDEVEVSGSVAEYYPGGKDAGLQSVTELRRWRGAEGRFWRDRAASTGLVTP
;
A
#
# COMPACT_ATOMS: atom_id res chain seq x y z
N MET A 1 -34.00 -25.50 26.63
CA MET A 1 -32.85 -24.93 25.90
C MET A 1 -33.13 -23.46 25.64
N PRO A 2 -32.46 -22.49 26.27
CA PRO A 2 -32.72 -21.07 25.98
C PRO A 2 -32.07 -20.71 24.64
N ARG A 3 -32.86 -20.23 23.69
CA ARG A 3 -32.36 -19.66 22.43
C ARG A 3 -31.71 -18.31 22.74
N ALA A 4 -30.42 -18.18 22.42
CA ALA A 4 -29.68 -16.93 22.54
C ALA A 4 -30.41 -15.81 21.77
N ARG A 5 -30.61 -14.66 22.42
CA ARG A 5 -31.15 -13.45 21.79
C ARG A 5 -30.01 -12.76 21.04
N PRO A 6 -30.22 -12.26 19.81
CA PRO A 6 -29.17 -11.54 19.09
C PRO A 6 -28.85 -10.24 19.83
N VAL A 7 -27.56 -10.05 20.14
CA VAL A 7 -27.03 -8.75 20.57
C VAL A 7 -26.85 -7.89 19.31
N PRO A 8 -27.48 -6.72 19.21
CA PRO A 8 -27.23 -5.82 18.10
C PRO A 8 -25.82 -5.25 18.27
N TYR A 9 -24.89 -5.63 17.38
CA TYR A 9 -23.65 -4.88 17.23
C TYR A 9 -24.02 -3.59 16.49
N ALA A 10 -24.05 -2.47 17.22
CA ALA A 10 -24.24 -1.17 16.60
C ALA A 10 -23.01 -0.88 15.72
N VAL A 11 -23.20 -0.86 14.40
CA VAL A 11 -22.23 -0.20 13.50
C VAL A 11 -22.39 1.29 13.73
N ALA A 12 -21.51 1.85 14.55
CA ALA A 12 -21.27 3.28 14.54
C ALA A 12 -20.66 3.61 13.17
N ALA A 13 -21.37 4.39 12.36
CA ALA A 13 -20.80 5.03 11.19
C ALA A 13 -19.79 6.08 11.69
N ALA A 14 -18.51 5.72 11.74
CA ALA A 14 -17.45 6.68 11.93
C ALA A 14 -17.33 7.49 10.64
N GLY A 15 -17.58 8.79 10.75
CA GLY A 15 -17.44 9.73 9.65
C GLY A 15 -16.01 9.79 9.11
N ALA A 16 -15.90 10.06 7.81
CA ALA A 16 -14.64 10.31 7.13
C ALA A 16 -13.89 11.45 7.82
N ALA A 17 -12.90 11.09 8.64
CA ALA A 17 -11.83 11.97 9.04
C ALA A 17 -10.62 11.55 8.22
N GLY A 18 -10.22 12.41 7.27
CA GLY A 18 -8.95 12.25 6.57
C GLY A 18 -7.83 12.15 7.60
N ALA A 19 -7.18 11.00 7.68
CA ALA A 19 -6.00 10.83 8.49
C ALA A 19 -4.86 11.57 7.79
N GLY A 20 -4.43 12.66 8.43
CA GLY A 20 -3.36 13.51 7.94
C GLY A 20 -2.04 12.75 7.97
N ALA A 21 -1.42 12.65 6.80
CA ALA A 21 0.02 12.45 6.70
C ALA A 21 0.73 13.54 7.49
N ALA A 22 1.58 13.16 8.44
CA ALA A 22 2.32 14.08 9.32
C ALA A 22 3.27 15.06 8.59
N ASP A 23 3.41 14.95 7.26
CA ASP A 23 4.17 15.86 6.40
C ASP A 23 3.43 16.21 5.09
N GLY A 24 2.13 15.91 4.98
CA GLY A 24 1.37 16.02 3.72
C GLY A 24 1.76 14.98 2.65
N GLN A 25 2.72 14.10 2.95
CA GLN A 25 3.17 13.01 2.09
C GLN A 25 2.42 11.70 2.41
N ILE A 26 1.73 11.15 1.42
CA ILE A 26 1.00 9.87 1.53
C ILE A 26 1.95 8.73 1.95
N ARG A 27 1.55 7.98 2.98
CA ARG A 27 2.25 6.80 3.53
C ARG A 27 1.50 5.51 3.19
N ILE A 28 2.16 4.37 3.44
CA ILE A 28 1.57 3.06 3.16
C ILE A 28 0.30 2.83 4.00
N ARG A 29 0.32 3.23 5.27
CA ARG A 29 -0.87 3.19 6.15
C ARG A 29 -2.06 4.00 5.63
N ASP A 30 -1.81 5.14 4.96
CA ASP A 30 -2.89 5.95 4.37
C ASP A 30 -3.50 5.26 3.15
N ILE A 31 -2.72 4.44 2.44
CA ILE A 31 -3.17 3.63 1.31
C ILE A 31 -3.91 2.39 1.81
N GLN A 32 -3.40 1.67 2.80
CA GLN A 32 -4.10 0.50 3.35
C GLN A 32 -5.40 0.92 4.05
N GLY A 33 -5.31 1.95 4.89
CA GLY A 33 -6.37 2.34 5.81
C GLY A 33 -6.58 1.31 6.92
N ASP A 34 -7.64 1.52 7.69
CA ASP A 34 -8.09 0.69 8.81
C ASP A 34 -9.25 -0.24 8.43
N THR A 35 -9.68 -0.20 7.16
CA THR A 35 -10.76 -1.04 6.65
C THR A 35 -10.25 -2.00 5.58
N ARG A 36 -11.16 -2.88 5.12
CA ARG A 36 -10.86 -3.92 4.14
C ARG A 36 -10.62 -3.39 2.72
N ILE A 37 -11.12 -2.20 2.40
CA ILE A 37 -10.96 -1.57 1.10
C ILE A 37 -10.20 -0.27 1.35
N SER A 38 -9.18 -0.03 0.53
CA SER A 38 -8.39 1.19 0.64
C SER A 38 -9.29 2.44 0.59
N PRO A 39 -9.10 3.43 1.50
CA PRO A 39 -9.75 4.73 1.39
C PRO A 39 -9.31 5.52 0.16
N LEU A 40 -8.20 5.11 -0.47
CA LEU A 40 -7.65 5.69 -1.69
C LEU A 40 -7.90 4.80 -2.92
N ALA A 41 -8.77 3.80 -2.84
CA ALA A 41 -9.04 2.91 -3.97
C ALA A 41 -9.47 3.68 -5.23
N GLY A 42 -8.72 3.51 -6.33
CA GLY A 42 -8.95 4.22 -7.60
C GLY A 42 -8.20 5.55 -7.73
N GLU A 43 -7.64 6.08 -6.64
CA GLU A 43 -6.86 7.31 -6.64
C GLU A 43 -5.43 7.11 -7.10
N GLN A 44 -4.80 8.22 -7.47
CA GLN A 44 -3.41 8.30 -7.91
C GLN A 44 -2.56 8.87 -6.79
N VAL A 45 -1.55 8.11 -6.35
CA VAL A 45 -0.62 8.53 -5.30
C VAL A 45 0.77 8.70 -5.87
N THR A 46 1.54 9.63 -5.30
CA THR A 46 2.89 9.95 -5.77
C THR A 46 3.87 10.03 -4.60
N GLY A 47 5.12 9.64 -4.86
CA GLY A 47 6.21 9.78 -3.89
C GLY A 47 6.02 8.97 -2.60
N VAL A 48 5.36 7.81 -2.66
CA VAL A 48 5.14 6.95 -1.50
C VAL A 48 6.45 6.27 -1.14
N PRO A 49 7.03 6.55 0.05
CA PRO A 49 8.35 6.05 0.39
C PRO A 49 8.29 4.65 0.97
N GLY A 50 9.32 3.84 0.70
CA GLY A 50 9.34 2.47 1.18
C GLY A 50 10.68 1.76 1.04
N VAL A 51 10.86 0.69 1.82
CA VAL A 51 11.97 -0.26 1.71
C VAL A 51 11.47 -1.53 1.07
N VAL A 52 12.14 -2.00 0.03
CA VAL A 52 11.79 -3.26 -0.63
C VAL A 52 12.13 -4.43 0.30
N THR A 53 11.17 -5.30 0.60
CA THR A 53 11.39 -6.45 1.50
C THR A 53 11.42 -7.79 0.78
N ALA A 54 10.75 -7.89 -0.36
CA ALA A 54 10.74 -9.10 -1.19
C ALA A 54 10.41 -8.75 -2.64
N VAL A 55 10.86 -9.60 -3.56
CA VAL A 55 10.61 -9.44 -5.00
C VAL A 55 10.01 -10.72 -5.55
N ARG A 56 8.95 -10.57 -6.35
CA ARG A 56 8.35 -11.65 -7.12
C ARG A 56 8.56 -11.39 -8.61
N ALA A 57 9.52 -12.08 -9.20
CA ALA A 57 9.90 -11.91 -10.60
C ALA A 57 9.28 -12.97 -11.55
N PHE A 58 8.35 -13.80 -11.08
CA PHE A 58 7.77 -14.90 -11.86
C PHE A 58 6.25 -14.97 -11.77
N GLY A 59 5.64 -15.61 -12.78
CA GLY A 59 4.20 -15.77 -12.90
C GLY A 59 3.50 -14.49 -13.36
N SER A 60 2.17 -14.47 -13.27
CA SER A 60 1.36 -13.33 -13.76
C SER A 60 1.25 -12.17 -12.78
N ALA A 61 1.70 -12.33 -11.53
CA ALA A 61 1.72 -11.29 -10.51
C ALA A 61 3.18 -10.92 -10.14
N CYS A 62 3.87 -10.36 -11.13
CA CYS A 62 5.23 -9.87 -10.98
C CYS A 62 5.25 -8.47 -10.34
N GLY A 63 6.04 -8.30 -9.29
CA GLY A 63 6.06 -7.09 -8.46
C GLY A 63 7.00 -7.24 -7.27
N PHE A 64 6.86 -6.36 -6.30
CA PHE A 64 7.66 -6.40 -5.07
C PHE A 64 6.85 -5.93 -3.86
N TRP A 65 7.28 -6.32 -2.67
CA TRP A 65 6.72 -5.85 -1.40
C TRP A 65 7.51 -4.67 -0.90
N LEU A 66 6.78 -3.68 -0.40
CA LEU A 66 7.28 -2.43 0.12
C LEU A 66 6.85 -2.30 1.58
N GLN A 67 7.78 -1.99 2.47
CA GLN A 67 7.52 -1.71 3.88
C GLN A 67 7.76 -0.23 4.18
N ASP A 68 6.88 0.37 4.97
CA ASP A 68 7.04 1.76 5.39
C ASP A 68 8.30 1.90 6.26
N PRO A 69 9.22 2.85 5.96
CA PRO A 69 10.46 3.02 6.73
C PRO A 69 10.24 3.68 8.10
N ARG A 70 9.05 4.22 8.34
CA ARG A 70 8.60 4.81 9.61
C ARG A 70 7.21 4.23 9.93
N PRO A 71 7.15 2.93 10.24
CA PRO A 71 5.90 2.27 10.58
C PRO A 71 5.32 2.90 11.84
N ASP A 72 4.00 2.96 11.92
CA ASP A 72 3.32 3.33 13.16
C ASP A 72 3.17 2.11 14.09
N THR A 73 2.38 2.28 15.14
CA THR A 73 2.09 1.22 16.13
C THR A 73 0.61 0.84 16.17
N ASP A 74 -0.18 1.26 15.19
CA ASP A 74 -1.61 0.96 15.12
C ASP A 74 -1.81 -0.45 14.54
N PRO A 75 -2.32 -1.42 15.33
CA PRO A 75 -2.55 -2.77 14.82
C PRO A 75 -3.70 -2.85 13.80
N ALA A 76 -4.50 -1.79 13.64
CA ALA A 76 -5.58 -1.74 12.66
C ALA A 76 -5.10 -1.40 11.25
N THR A 77 -3.89 -0.83 11.10
CA THR A 77 -3.32 -0.44 9.81
C THR A 77 -2.18 -1.36 9.39
N GLY A 78 -2.04 -1.54 8.08
CA GLY A 78 -0.92 -2.25 7.48
C GLY A 78 0.21 -1.31 7.10
N GLU A 79 1.44 -1.72 7.36
CA GLU A 79 2.66 -0.97 6.98
C GLU A 79 3.37 -1.58 5.76
N GLY A 80 2.81 -2.66 5.20
CA GLY A 80 3.29 -3.34 4.01
C GLY A 80 2.34 -3.14 2.82
N LEU A 81 2.90 -3.02 1.62
CA LEU A 81 2.14 -2.84 0.37
C LEU A 81 2.77 -3.63 -0.76
N PHE A 82 1.94 -4.25 -1.60
CA PHE A 82 2.42 -4.87 -2.83
C PHE A 82 2.41 -3.86 -3.97
N VAL A 83 3.50 -3.82 -4.73
CA VAL A 83 3.66 -2.99 -5.91
C VAL A 83 3.72 -3.88 -7.14
N PHE A 84 2.63 -3.90 -7.90
CA PHE A 84 2.51 -4.63 -9.14
C PHE A 84 3.18 -3.86 -10.30
N THR A 85 4.21 -4.45 -10.89
CA THR A 85 5.02 -3.83 -11.95
C THR A 85 5.00 -4.60 -13.26
N GLY A 86 4.79 -5.92 -13.22
CA GLY A 86 5.00 -6.83 -14.36
C GLY A 86 6.46 -7.21 -14.60
N SER A 87 7.41 -6.31 -14.29
CA SER A 87 8.85 -6.51 -14.44
C SER A 87 9.61 -5.70 -13.36
N PRO A 88 9.71 -6.21 -12.12
CA PRO A 88 10.40 -5.50 -11.05
C PRO A 88 11.91 -5.50 -11.27
N GLU A 89 12.55 -4.33 -11.25
CA GLU A 89 14.01 -4.16 -11.36
C GLU A 89 14.59 -3.61 -10.05
N VAL A 90 14.14 -4.13 -8.91
CA VAL A 90 14.57 -3.74 -7.55
C VAL A 90 15.14 -4.93 -6.80
N THR A 91 15.89 -4.66 -5.72
CA THR A 91 16.47 -5.65 -4.82
C THR A 91 15.91 -5.46 -3.40
N PRO A 92 15.69 -6.54 -2.61
CA PRO A 92 15.40 -6.38 -1.18
C PRO A 92 16.47 -5.54 -0.47
N GLY A 93 16.03 -4.57 0.32
CA GLY A 93 16.87 -3.57 0.98
C GLY A 93 16.89 -2.20 0.29
N ASP A 94 16.44 -2.10 -0.96
CA ASP A 94 16.41 -0.82 -1.67
C ASP A 94 15.39 0.14 -1.04
N GLU A 95 15.80 1.39 -0.81
CA GLU A 95 14.90 2.50 -0.49
C GLU A 95 14.39 3.15 -1.78
N VAL A 96 13.07 3.14 -1.97
CA VAL A 96 12.45 3.66 -3.18
C VAL A 96 11.29 4.61 -2.85
N GLU A 97 10.96 5.47 -3.81
CA GLU A 97 9.71 6.21 -3.85
C GLU A 97 8.85 5.71 -5.00
N VAL A 98 7.62 5.30 -4.70
CA VAL A 98 6.69 4.70 -5.65
C VAL A 98 5.52 5.64 -5.92
N SER A 99 5.13 5.75 -7.19
CA SER A 99 3.96 6.51 -7.63
C SER A 99 3.07 5.61 -8.47
N GLY A 100 1.76 5.57 -8.22
CA GLY A 100 0.88 4.65 -8.93
C GLY A 100 -0.59 4.87 -8.63
N SER A 101 -1.43 4.04 -9.25
CA SER A 101 -2.84 3.95 -8.90
C SER A 101 -3.04 2.90 -7.82
N VAL A 102 -3.82 3.24 -6.81
CA VAL A 102 -4.25 2.29 -5.78
C VAL A 102 -5.36 1.41 -6.34
N ALA A 103 -5.24 0.10 -6.17
CA ALA A 103 -6.20 -0.87 -6.68
C ALA A 103 -6.47 -1.98 -5.67
N GLU A 104 -7.69 -2.53 -5.76
CA GLU A 104 -8.09 -3.73 -5.04
C GLU A 104 -7.96 -4.94 -5.96
N TYR A 105 -6.97 -5.79 -5.68
CA TYR A 105 -6.78 -7.05 -6.40
C TYR A 105 -7.60 -8.16 -5.75
N TYR A 106 -8.43 -8.84 -6.54
CA TYR A 106 -9.21 -10.00 -6.08
C TYR A 106 -8.58 -11.28 -6.65
N PRO A 107 -7.93 -12.11 -5.82
CA PRO A 107 -7.44 -13.41 -6.26
C PRO A 107 -8.58 -14.24 -6.85
N GLY A 108 -8.37 -14.82 -8.04
CA GLY A 108 -9.42 -15.58 -8.73
C GLY A 108 -10.55 -14.73 -9.34
N GLY A 109 -10.49 -13.40 -9.22
CA GLY A 109 -11.49 -12.45 -9.72
C GLY A 109 -12.54 -12.07 -8.68
N LYS A 110 -13.26 -10.97 -8.96
CA LYS A 110 -14.27 -10.38 -8.05
C LYS A 110 -15.38 -11.35 -7.63
N ASP A 111 -15.70 -12.31 -8.50
CA ASP A 111 -16.80 -13.26 -8.30
C ASP A 111 -16.35 -14.53 -7.53
N ALA A 112 -15.06 -14.66 -7.23
CA ALA A 112 -14.51 -15.80 -6.48
C ALA A 112 -14.84 -15.77 -4.98
N GLY A 113 -15.41 -14.67 -4.47
CA GLY A 113 -15.75 -14.51 -3.06
C GLY A 113 -14.53 -14.37 -2.13
N LEU A 114 -13.32 -14.20 -2.68
CA LEU A 114 -12.10 -14.03 -1.91
C LEU A 114 -11.91 -12.58 -1.44
N GLN A 115 -11.08 -12.41 -0.42
CA GLN A 115 -10.71 -11.10 0.08
C GLN A 115 -9.81 -10.39 -0.95
N SER A 116 -10.01 -9.08 -1.10
CA SER A 116 -9.13 -8.24 -1.90
C SER A 116 -7.82 -7.98 -1.16
N VAL A 117 -6.81 -7.65 -1.94
CA VAL A 117 -5.52 -7.15 -1.47
C VAL A 117 -5.31 -5.79 -2.11
N THR A 118 -5.07 -4.77 -1.30
CA THR A 118 -4.69 -3.45 -1.79
C THR A 118 -3.28 -3.49 -2.38
N GLU A 119 -3.12 -2.98 -3.60
CA GLU A 119 -1.85 -2.90 -4.30
C GLU A 119 -1.69 -1.55 -5.01
N LEU A 120 -0.43 -1.17 -5.24
CA LEU A 120 -0.11 -0.13 -6.21
C LEU A 120 0.19 -0.76 -7.55
N ARG A 121 -0.43 -0.21 -8.59
CA ARG A 121 -0.13 -0.55 -9.97
C ARG A 121 0.28 0.70 -10.74
N ARG A 122 0.98 0.48 -11.85
CA ARG A 122 1.28 1.56 -12.79
C ARG A 122 -0.02 2.25 -13.22
N TRP A 123 -0.09 3.57 -13.07
CA TRP A 123 -1.21 4.36 -13.59
C TRP A 123 -1.17 4.43 -15.12
N ARG A 124 -2.31 4.60 -15.80
CA ARG A 124 -2.30 4.74 -17.27
C ARG A 124 -1.69 6.10 -17.63
N GLY A 125 -0.65 6.09 -18.48
CA GLY A 125 0.00 7.32 -18.99
C GLY A 125 1.34 7.68 -18.34
N ALA A 126 1.84 6.92 -17.35
CA ALA A 126 3.23 7.09 -16.90
C ALA A 126 4.20 6.70 -18.01
N GLU A 127 5.00 7.65 -18.49
CA GLU A 127 6.25 7.37 -19.21
C GLU A 127 7.37 7.09 -18.20
N GLY A 128 8.20 6.07 -18.45
CA GLY A 128 9.33 5.70 -17.57
C GLY A 128 8.99 4.78 -16.38
N ARG A 129 9.95 4.66 -15.45
CA ARG A 129 9.81 3.87 -14.21
C ARG A 129 8.96 4.65 -13.20
N PHE A 130 7.90 4.03 -12.69
CA PHE A 130 6.99 4.66 -11.73
C PHE A 130 7.48 4.57 -10.27
N TRP A 131 8.65 3.96 -10.08
CA TRP A 131 9.42 3.99 -8.85
C TRP A 131 10.83 4.49 -9.17
N ARG A 132 11.49 5.09 -8.17
CA ARG A 132 12.87 5.59 -8.27
C ARG A 132 13.62 5.28 -6.99
N ASP A 133 14.91 5.03 -7.12
CA ASP A 133 15.80 4.92 -5.96
C ASP A 133 15.79 6.25 -5.20
N ARG A 134 15.62 6.17 -3.89
CA ARG A 134 15.95 7.29 -3.04
C ARG A 134 17.46 7.27 -2.87
N ALA A 135 18.16 8.21 -3.50
CA ALA A 135 19.55 8.44 -3.14
C ALA A 135 19.59 8.71 -1.63
N ALA A 136 20.29 7.86 -0.87
CA ALA A 136 20.63 8.18 0.50
C ALA A 136 21.19 9.60 0.46
N SER A 137 20.57 10.53 1.19
CA SER A 137 21.03 11.90 1.31
C SER A 137 22.38 11.86 2.01
N THR A 138 23.43 11.61 1.23
CA THR A 138 24.82 11.64 1.67
C THR A 138 25.08 13.05 2.13
N GLY A 139 24.98 13.27 3.44
CA GLY A 139 25.42 14.48 4.08
C GLY A 139 26.86 14.74 3.66
N LEU A 140 27.09 15.87 3.01
CA LEU A 140 28.42 16.42 2.80
C LEU A 140 29.06 16.63 4.19
N VAL A 141 29.92 15.70 4.60
CA VAL A 141 31.05 16.04 5.47
C VAL A 141 32.06 16.74 4.56
N THR A 142 32.13 18.06 4.69
CA THR A 142 33.17 18.91 4.08
C THR A 142 34.38 18.93 5.03
N PRO A 143 35.63 18.93 4.53
CA PRO A 143 36.84 18.62 5.31
C PRO A 143 37.14 19.58 6.47
#